data_AF-A0A0D2ZYX4-F1
#
_entry.id   AF-A0A0D2ZYX4-F1
#
_cell.length_a   1.000
_cell.length_b   1.000
_cell.length_c   1.000
_cell.angle_alpha   90.00
_cell.angle_beta   90.00
_cell.angle_gamma   90.00
#
_symmetry.space_group_name_H-M   'P 1'
#
loop_
_entity.id
_entity.type
_entity.pdbx_description
1 polymer ?
#
loop_
_entity_poly.entity_id
_entity_poly.type
_entity_poly.pdbx_seq_one_letter_code
_entity_poly.pdbx_strand_id
1 'polypeptide(L)'
;MDYGYKIGGRLEFPKNKVQLVWLSPPDIHVPGDGHGLGNGPLPRLVIAELLVDELSPESQEIIRKYLKPEGGKQAILSSTLGSLIWEKPTSADFNQLV
;
A
#
# COMPACT_ATOMS: atom_id res chain seq x y z
N MET A 1 -12.82 -8.32 -0.56
CA MET A 1 -11.72 -8.56 0.40
C MET A 1 -11.67 -10.04 0.63
N ASP A 2 -10.63 -10.69 0.14
CA ASP A 2 -10.67 -12.15 -0.10
C ASP A 2 -10.33 -12.97 1.16
N TYR A 3 -9.83 -12.31 2.22
CA TYR A 3 -9.38 -12.95 3.47
C TYR A 3 -10.15 -12.48 4.72
N GLY A 4 -11.38 -11.99 4.56
CA GLY A 4 -12.26 -11.66 5.69
C GLY A 4 -11.92 -10.37 6.46
N TYR A 5 -10.88 -9.64 6.05
CA TYR A 5 -10.58 -8.31 6.59
C TYR A 5 -11.70 -7.31 6.31
N LYS A 6 -11.98 -6.45 7.29
CA LYS A 6 -13.02 -5.42 7.22
C LYS A 6 -12.41 -4.03 7.27
N ILE A 7 -12.97 -3.09 6.51
CA ILE A 7 -12.58 -1.69 6.58
C ILE A 7 -12.96 -1.14 7.94
N GLY A 8 -11.98 -0.70 8.71
CA GLY A 8 -12.20 -0.09 10.02
C GLY A 8 -12.45 1.42 9.95
N GLY A 9 -11.96 2.09 8.92
CA GLY A 9 -12.18 3.51 8.66
C GLY A 9 -11.14 4.11 7.72
N ARG A 10 -11.26 5.42 7.49
CA ARG A 10 -10.37 6.21 6.63
C ARG A 10 -9.84 7.43 7.38
N LEU A 11 -8.64 7.87 7.02
CA LEU A 11 -8.01 9.08 7.52
C LEU A 11 -7.34 9.82 6.35
N GLU A 12 -7.42 11.13 6.37
CA GLU A 12 -6.82 11.98 5.35
C GLU A 12 -5.74 12.85 5.96
N PHE A 13 -4.64 13.01 5.24
CA PHE A 13 -3.50 13.85 5.60
C PHE A 13 -3.30 14.90 4.50
N PRO A 14 -4.09 16.00 4.50
CA PRO A 14 -4.09 16.99 3.41
C PRO A 14 -2.71 17.61 3.17
N LYS A 15 -1.96 17.88 4.25
CA LYS A 15 -0.61 18.45 4.17
C LYS A 15 0.36 17.56 3.38
N ASN A 16 0.16 16.25 3.44
CA ASN A 16 1.01 15.24 2.81
C ASN A 16 0.39 14.68 1.53
N LYS A 17 -0.83 15.11 1.16
CA LYS A 17 -1.58 14.60 0.00
C LYS A 17 -1.77 13.08 0.04
N VAL A 18 -2.00 12.54 1.24
CA VAL A 18 -2.12 11.10 1.48
C VAL A 18 -3.47 10.78 2.09
N GLN A 19 -4.11 9.73 1.59
CA GLN A 19 -5.28 9.11 2.19
C GLN A 19 -4.90 7.72 2.73
N LEU A 20 -5.49 7.32 3.85
CA LEU A 20 -5.19 6.07 4.52
C LEU A 20 -6.48 5.34 4.86
N VAL A 21 -6.44 4.02 4.70
CA VAL A 21 -7.47 3.10 5.17
C VAL A 21 -6.82 2.07 6.10
N TRP A 22 -7.48 1.74 7.20
CA TRP A 22 -7.07 0.62 8.04
C TRP A 22 -8.08 -0.51 7.95
N LEU A 23 -7.56 -1.74 8.02
CA LEU A 23 -8.31 -2.97 7.92
C LEU A 23 -8.17 -3.75 9.22
N SER A 24 -9.31 -4.12 9.78
CA SER A 24 -9.40 -4.99 10.95
C SER A 24 -9.38 -6.45 10.51
N PRO A 25 -8.63 -7.32 11.20
CA PRO A 25 -8.58 -8.74 10.90
C PRO A 25 -9.95 -9.41 11.13
N PRO A 26 -10.22 -10.56 10.47
CA PRO A 26 -11.36 -11.40 10.83
C PRO A 26 -11.20 -11.95 12.26
N ASP A 27 -12.33 -12.28 12.88
CA ASP A 27 -12.33 -12.96 14.17
C ASP A 27 -11.90 -14.42 13.96
N ILE A 28 -10.77 -14.81 14.54
CA ILE A 28 -10.19 -16.14 14.42
C ILE A 28 -9.84 -16.67 15.82
N HIS A 29 -10.00 -17.97 16.01
CA HIS A 29 -9.54 -18.60 17.24
C HIS A 29 -8.01 -18.67 17.25
N VAL A 30 -7.39 -17.98 18.20
CA VAL A 30 -5.95 -18.00 18.44
C VAL A 30 -5.68 -18.92 19.64
N PRO A 31 -4.93 -20.01 19.49
CA PRO A 31 -4.49 -20.84 20.61
C PRO A 31 -3.76 -19.99 21.66
N GLY A 32 -3.94 -20.29 22.96
CA GLY A 32 -3.45 -19.45 24.05
C GLY A 32 -1.93 -19.24 24.12
N ASP A 33 -1.16 -20.10 23.46
CA ASP A 33 0.30 -20.10 23.31
C ASP A 33 0.76 -19.64 21.91
N GLY A 34 -0.18 -19.17 21.10
CA GLY A 34 0.05 -18.74 19.74
C GLY A 34 0.81 -17.42 19.63
N HIS A 35 1.93 -17.40 18.91
CA HIS A 35 2.74 -16.20 18.68
C HIS A 35 3.07 -16.01 17.19
N GLY A 36 3.22 -14.76 16.77
CA GLY A 36 3.62 -14.39 15.41
C GLY A 36 2.53 -14.58 14.34
N LEU A 37 2.93 -14.46 13.07
CA LEU A 37 2.02 -14.43 11.91
C LEU A 37 1.31 -15.77 11.60
N GLY A 38 1.83 -16.90 12.11
CA GLY A 38 1.28 -18.24 11.83
C GLY A 38 0.36 -18.78 12.92
N ASN A 39 0.59 -18.39 14.18
CA ASN A 39 -0.12 -18.96 15.33
C ASN A 39 -0.73 -17.88 16.25
N GLY A 40 -0.45 -16.59 16.06
CA GLY A 40 -0.94 -15.49 16.89
C GLY A 40 -2.12 -14.71 16.29
N PRO A 41 -2.54 -13.61 16.93
CA PRO A 41 -3.58 -12.75 16.39
C PRO A 41 -3.12 -12.10 15.09
N LEU A 42 -4.00 -12.10 14.09
CA LEU A 42 -3.72 -11.44 12.81
C LEU A 42 -3.52 -9.93 13.00
N PRO A 43 -2.56 -9.32 12.29
CA PRO A 43 -2.28 -7.91 12.42
C PRO A 43 -3.40 -7.06 11.81
N ARG A 44 -3.51 -5.81 12.26
CA ARG A 44 -4.24 -4.78 11.50
C ARG A 44 -3.39 -4.37 10.31
N LEU A 45 -4.04 -4.12 9.18
CA LEU A 45 -3.35 -3.62 7.99
C LEU A 45 -3.65 -2.13 7.83
N VAL A 46 -2.64 -1.39 7.41
CA VAL A 46 -2.73 0.04 7.12
C VAL A 46 -2.24 0.25 5.69
N ILE A 47 -3.10 0.80 4.84
CA ILE A 47 -2.79 1.07 3.44
C ILE A 47 -2.91 2.58 3.25
N ALA A 48 -1.82 3.20 2.83
CA ALA A 48 -1.79 4.61 2.47
C ALA A 48 -1.65 4.75 0.96
N GLU A 49 -2.43 5.66 0.38
CA GLU A 49 -2.37 6.03 -1.03
C GLU A 49 -2.00 7.52 -1.16
N LEU A 50 -1.19 7.82 -2.16
CA LEU A 50 -0.78 9.17 -2.51
C LEU A 50 -1.77 9.73 -3.53
N LEU A 51 -2.32 10.92 -3.25
CA LEU A 51 -3.22 11.63 -4.16
C LEU A 51 -2.40 12.30 -5.26
N VAL A 52 -2.09 11.54 -6.31
CA VAL A 52 -1.20 11.97 -7.40
C VAL A 52 -1.68 13.28 -8.04
N ASP A 53 -2.99 13.43 -8.23
CA ASP A 53 -3.56 14.61 -8.89
C ASP A 53 -3.40 15.92 -8.10
N GLU A 54 -3.05 15.85 -6.81
CA GLU A 54 -2.75 17.01 -5.96
C GLU A 54 -1.25 17.38 -5.96
N LEU A 55 -0.40 16.61 -6.64
CA LEU A 55 1.04 16.88 -6.77
C LEU A 55 1.33 17.94 -7.84
N SER A 56 2.59 18.38 -7.92
CA SER A 56 3.02 19.25 -9.03
C SER A 56 2.91 18.52 -10.37
N PRO A 57 2.70 19.22 -11.50
CA PRO A 57 2.59 18.61 -12.82
C PRO A 57 3.79 17.70 -13.16
N GLU A 58 5.00 18.12 -12.79
CA GLU A 58 6.23 17.36 -13.05
C GLU A 58 6.24 16.04 -12.26
N SER A 59 5.89 16.06 -10.97
CA SER A 59 5.77 14.86 -10.14
C SER A 59 4.68 13.92 -10.68
N GLN A 60 3.56 14.48 -11.17
CA GLN A 60 2.49 13.70 -11.79
C GLN A 60 2.97 12.96 -13.04
N GLU A 61 3.69 13.65 -13.93
CA GLU A 61 4.26 13.05 -15.14
C GLU A 61 5.24 11.93 -14.82
N ILE A 62 6.13 12.14 -13.84
CA ILE A 62 7.09 11.13 -13.39
C ILE A 62 6.35 9.90 -12.83
N ILE A 63 5.37 10.07 -11.94
CA ILE A 63 4.64 8.93 -11.36
C ILE A 63 3.87 8.19 -12.45
N ARG A 64 3.16 8.90 -13.33
CA ARG A 64 2.37 8.30 -14.42
C ARG A 64 3.22 7.54 -15.42
N LYS A 65 4.49 7.92 -15.64
CA LYS A 65 5.47 7.17 -16.45
C LYS A 65 5.71 5.75 -15.92
N TYR A 66 5.66 5.55 -14.61
CA TYR A 66 5.92 4.25 -13.96
C TYR A 66 4.66 3.46 -13.62
N LEU A 67 3.49 4.10 -13.63
CA LEU A 67 2.23 3.40 -13.39
C LEU A 67 1.88 2.48 -14.55
N LYS A 68 1.79 1.17 -14.26
CA LYS A 68 1.35 0.16 -15.23
C LYS A 68 -0.16 -0.07 -15.17
N PRO A 69 -0.84 -0.20 -16.32
CA PRO A 69 -2.20 -0.72 -16.35
C PRO A 69 -2.27 -2.05 -15.61
N GLU A 70 -3.24 -2.21 -14.73
CA GLU A 70 -3.45 -3.41 -13.92
C GLU A 70 -2.36 -3.76 -12.89
N GLY A 71 -1.39 -2.87 -12.62
CA GLY A 71 -0.32 -3.13 -11.65
C GLY A 71 -0.82 -3.57 -10.27
N GLY A 72 -1.98 -3.06 -9.84
CA GLY A 72 -2.61 -3.45 -8.57
C GLY A 72 -2.92 -4.95 -8.45
N LYS A 73 -3.17 -5.67 -9.56
CA LYS A 73 -3.44 -7.12 -9.54
C LYS A 73 -2.22 -7.93 -9.06
N GLN A 74 -1.01 -7.40 -9.27
CA GLN A 74 0.24 -8.05 -8.91
C GLN A 74 0.81 -7.55 -7.57
N ALA A 75 0.11 -6.66 -6.86
CA ALA A 75 0.63 -6.02 -5.65
C ALA A 75 1.01 -7.01 -4.54
N ILE A 76 0.18 -8.04 -4.31
CA ILE A 76 0.45 -9.09 -3.32
C ILE A 76 1.75 -9.85 -3.67
N LEU A 77 1.89 -10.26 -4.93
CA LEU A 77 3.06 -11.01 -5.40
C LEU A 77 4.34 -10.16 -5.35
N SER A 78 4.23 -8.89 -5.71
CA SER A 78 5.34 -7.93 -5.64
C SER A 78 5.83 -7.75 -4.19
N SER A 79 4.89 -7.63 -3.25
CA SER A 79 5.20 -7.47 -1.83
C SER A 79 5.84 -8.72 -1.22
N THR A 80 5.43 -9.92 -1.63
CA THR A 80 6.01 -11.18 -1.10
C THR A 80 7.39 -11.46 -1.66
N LEU A 81 7.65 -11.08 -2.92
CA LEU A 81 8.94 -11.27 -3.58
C LEU A 81 9.94 -10.14 -3.34
N GLY A 82 9.50 -9.00 -2.78
CA GLY A 82 10.33 -7.81 -2.63
C GLY A 82 10.71 -7.17 -3.97
N SER A 83 9.86 -7.32 -4.98
CA SER A 83 10.06 -6.75 -6.32
C SER A 83 9.25 -5.47 -6.51
N LEU A 84 9.63 -4.66 -7.52
CA LEU A 84 8.83 -3.54 -8.00
C LEU A 84 7.95 -4.00 -9.15
N ILE A 85 6.72 -3.49 -9.20
CA ILE A 85 5.77 -3.74 -10.30
C ILE A 85 6.22 -2.97 -11.56
N TRP A 86 6.85 -1.82 -11.36
CA TRP A 86 7.42 -0.96 -12.38
C TRP A 86 8.92 -1.17 -12.56
N GLU A 87 9.45 -0.66 -13.68
CA GLU A 87 10.87 -0.65 -13.96
C GLU A 87 11.64 0.18 -12.94
N LYS A 88 12.90 -0.17 -12.68
CA LYS A 88 13.74 0.60 -11.76
C LYS A 88 13.83 2.08 -12.21
N PRO A 89 13.47 3.04 -11.35
CA PRO A 89 13.49 4.46 -11.73
C PRO A 89 14.91 4.97 -11.94
N THR A 90 15.03 6.03 -12.74
CA THR A 90 16.32 6.71 -12.90
C THR A 90 16.64 7.56 -11.67
N SER A 91 17.92 7.85 -11.43
CA SER A 91 18.33 8.73 -10.33
C SER A 91 17.74 10.14 -10.50
N ALA A 92 17.64 10.64 -11.73
CA ALA A 92 17.06 11.95 -12.02
C ALA A 92 15.57 11.99 -11.65
N ASP A 93 14.79 11.00 -12.11
CA ASP A 93 13.37 10.91 -11.80
C ASP A 93 13.13 10.79 -10.28
N PHE A 94 13.96 10.02 -9.57
CA PHE A 94 13.87 9.87 -8.12
C PHE A 94 14.13 11.18 -7.36
N ASN A 95 15.16 11.94 -7.77
CA ASN A 95 15.52 13.19 -7.11
C ASN A 95 14.57 14.36 -7.43
N GLN A 96 13.78 14.24 -8.51
CA GLN A 96 12.83 15.27 -8.94
C GLN A 96 11.43 15.12 -8.31
N LEU A 97 11.13 13.97 -7.69
CA LEU A 97 9.88 13.79 -6.93
C LEU A 97 9.87 14.70 -5.70
N VAL A 98 8.95 15.68 -5.69
CA VAL A 98 8.71 16.64 -4.60
C VAL A 98 7.25 16.56 -4.15
#